data_AF-A0A438X6W2-F1
#
_entry.id   AF-A0A438X6W2-F1
#
_cell.length_a   1.000
_cell.length_b   1.000
_cell.length_c   1.000
_cell.angle_alpha   90.00
_cell.angle_beta   90.00
_cell.angle_gamma   90.00
#
_symmetry.space_group_name_H-M   'P 1'
#
loop_
_entity.id
_entity.type
_entity.pdbx_description
1 polymer ?
#
loop_
_entity_poly.entity_id
_entity_poly.type
_entity_poly.pdbx_seq_one_letter_code
_entity_poly.pdbx_strand_id
1 'polypeptide(L)'
;LSPMEVCDFVLSDDETLEINKPLCFIEERLRKPFTKQSVREDIKNFYCALKTSEKPCEEIQFSKEQKIQQLLEEYTQKLCQIISQ
;
A
#
# COMPACT_ATOMS: atom_id res chain seq x y z
N LEU A 1 10.20 11.98 13.00
CA LEU A 1 9.59 11.45 11.76
C LEU A 1 8.72 10.29 12.16
N SER A 2 7.49 10.23 11.66
CA SER A 2 6.59 9.11 11.94
C SER A 2 7.02 7.88 11.11
N PRO A 3 6.81 6.65 11.61
CA PRO A 3 7.07 5.44 10.82
C PRO A 3 6.26 5.43 9.53
N MET A 4 6.79 4.86 8.45
CA MET A 4 6.07 4.77 7.17
C MET A 4 4.77 3.98 7.32
N GLU A 5 4.69 3.05 8.28
CA GLU A 5 3.52 2.22 8.57
C GLU A 5 2.30 3.02 9.05
N VAL A 6 2.48 4.25 9.55
CA VAL A 6 1.35 5.09 10.01
C VAL A 6 0.88 6.14 8.98
N CYS A 7 1.52 6.23 7.83
CA CYS A 7 1.12 7.15 6.75
C CYS A 7 -0.02 6.59 5.89
N ASP A 8 -0.96 7.41 5.45
CA ASP A 8 -2.03 6.97 4.54
C ASP A 8 -1.52 6.70 3.11
N PHE A 9 -0.49 7.42 2.67
CA PHE A 9 0.13 7.31 1.35
C PHE A 9 1.58 7.83 1.37
N VAL A 10 2.33 7.58 0.30
CA VAL A 10 3.71 8.04 0.11
C VAL A 10 3.77 9.00 -1.07
N LEU A 11 4.61 10.03 -0.97
CA LEU A 11 4.90 10.97 -2.05
C LEU A 11 6.35 10.73 -2.50
N SER A 12 6.57 10.38 -3.77
CA SER A 12 7.92 10.04 -4.28
C SER A 12 8.08 10.43 -5.74
N ASP A 13 9.31 10.73 -6.15
CA ASP A 13 9.78 10.85 -7.54
C ASP A 13 10.45 9.56 -8.05
N ASP A 14 10.57 8.55 -7.19
CA ASP A 14 11.01 7.20 -7.56
C ASP A 14 9.81 6.30 -7.91
N GLU A 15 9.70 5.94 -9.18
CA GLU A 15 8.66 5.03 -9.70
C GLU A 15 8.93 3.56 -9.34
N THR A 16 10.20 3.22 -9.05
CA THR A 16 10.62 1.85 -8.72
C THR A 16 10.44 1.49 -7.25
N LEU A 17 9.90 2.42 -6.46
CA LEU A 17 9.71 2.27 -5.03
C LEU A 17 8.63 1.21 -4.72
N GLU A 18 9.06 0.01 -4.35
CA GLU A 18 8.16 -1.07 -3.92
C GLU A 18 7.61 -0.80 -2.51
N ILE A 19 6.37 -0.30 -2.45
CA ILE A 19 5.66 -0.03 -1.20
C ILE A 19 4.26 -0.64 -1.19
N ASN A 20 3.82 -1.09 -0.01
CA ASN A 20 2.46 -1.62 0.20
C ASN A 20 1.43 -0.52 0.46
N LYS A 21 1.70 0.72 0.03
CA LYS A 21 0.86 1.90 0.28
C LYS A 21 0.62 2.66 -1.01
N PRO A 22 -0.47 3.44 -1.11
CA PRO A 22 -0.70 4.28 -2.28
C PRO A 22 0.49 5.22 -2.51
N LEU A 23 1.02 5.19 -3.73
CA LEU A 23 2.11 6.06 -4.17
C LEU A 23 1.52 7.26 -4.94
N CYS A 24 1.79 8.46 -4.45
CA CYS A 24 1.59 9.70 -5.19
C CYS A 24 2.91 10.02 -5.91
N PHE A 25 2.98 9.65 -7.19
CA PHE A 25 4.16 9.91 -8.01
C PHE A 25 4.22 11.39 -8.41
N ILE A 26 5.29 12.07 -8.01
CA ILE A 26 5.40 13.53 -8.06
C ILE A 26 5.32 14.06 -9.49
N GLU A 27 6.03 13.41 -10.42
CA GLU A 27 6.14 13.87 -11.81
C GLU A 27 4.81 13.82 -12.57
N GLU A 28 3.91 12.92 -12.19
CA GLU A 28 2.58 12.81 -12.81
C GLU A 28 1.51 13.62 -12.09
N ARG A 29 1.58 13.68 -10.75
CA ARG A 29 0.45 14.14 -9.91
C ARG A 29 0.59 15.57 -9.41
N LEU A 30 1.79 16.14 -9.38
CA LEU A 30 2.01 17.51 -8.90
C LEU A 30 2.27 18.49 -10.05
N ARG A 31 1.52 19.60 -10.07
CA ARG A 31 1.68 20.65 -11.08
C ARG A 31 2.95 21.46 -10.82
N LYS A 32 3.78 21.58 -11.85
CA LYS A 32 4.95 22.48 -11.88
C LYS A 32 4.52 23.87 -12.37
N PRO A 33 5.08 24.98 -11.83
CA PRO A 33 6.08 25.02 -10.76
C PRO A 33 5.49 24.69 -9.37
N PHE A 34 6.31 24.08 -8.52
CA PHE A 34 5.89 23.72 -7.17
C PHE A 34 5.77 24.97 -6.29
N THR A 35 4.55 25.33 -5.95
CA THR A 35 4.23 26.35 -4.96
C THR A 35 3.55 25.68 -3.76
N LYS A 36 3.65 26.27 -2.57
CA LYS A 36 2.96 25.73 -1.39
C LYS A 36 1.46 25.57 -1.64
N GLN A 37 0.85 26.48 -2.40
CA GLN A 37 -0.57 26.44 -2.71
C GLN A 37 -0.91 25.34 -3.72
N SER A 38 -0.16 25.23 -4.82
CA SER A 38 -0.40 24.18 -5.83
C SER A 38 -0.21 22.79 -5.24
N VAL A 39 0.89 22.56 -4.50
CA VAL A 39 1.15 21.27 -3.84
C VAL A 39 0.04 20.92 -2.85
N ARG A 40 -0.44 21.87 -2.05
CA ARG A 40 -1.53 21.61 -1.10
C ARG A 40 -2.83 21.20 -1.80
N GLU A 41 -3.15 21.85 -2.92
CA GLU A 41 -4.33 21.55 -3.71
C GLU A 41 -4.22 20.18 -4.39
N ASP A 42 -3.06 19.87 -4.97
CA ASP A 42 -2.80 18.61 -5.67
C ASP A 42 -2.84 17.42 -4.70
N ILE A 43 -2.26 17.56 -3.51
CA ILE A 43 -2.34 16.54 -2.45
C ILE A 43 -3.77 16.35 -1.95
N LYS A 44 -4.54 17.44 -1.80
CA LYS A 44 -5.94 17.34 -1.40
C LYS A 44 -6.76 16.59 -2.45
N ASN A 45 -6.51 16.84 -3.73
CA ASN A 45 -7.17 16.15 -4.83
C ASN A 45 -6.78 14.67 -4.87
N PHE A 46 -5.49 14.36 -4.69
CA PHE A 46 -5.01 12.97 -4.59
C PHE A 46 -5.69 12.22 -3.44
N TYR A 47 -5.73 12.81 -2.24
CA TYR A 47 -6.36 12.21 -1.08
C TYR A 47 -7.88 12.04 -1.25
N CYS A 48 -8.55 13.00 -1.88
CA CYS A 48 -9.97 12.90 -2.24
C CYS A 48 -10.20 11.75 -3.22
N ALA A 49 -9.36 11.64 -4.26
CA ALA A 49 -9.41 10.57 -5.25
C ALA A 49 -9.17 9.19 -4.61
N LEU A 50 -8.26 9.09 -3.63
CA LEU A 50 -8.08 7.86 -2.87
C LEU A 50 -9.38 7.46 -2.15
N LYS A 51 -9.98 8.38 -1.40
CA LYS A 51 -11.25 8.15 -0.67
C LYS A 51 -12.45 7.86 -1.56
N THR A 52 -12.50 8.39 -2.77
CA THR A 52 -13.58 8.11 -3.71
C THR A 52 -13.31 6.86 -4.56
N SER A 53 -12.04 6.49 -4.74
CA SER A 53 -11.62 5.23 -5.38
C SER A 53 -11.72 4.04 -4.45
N GLU A 54 -11.76 4.26 -3.13
CA GLU A 54 -12.26 3.31 -2.14
C GLU A 54 -13.72 2.99 -2.49
N LYS A 55 -13.91 2.02 -3.40
CA LYS A 55 -15.00 1.06 -3.20
C LYS A 55 -14.93 0.60 -1.75
N PRO A 56 -16.06 0.38 -1.05
CA PRO A 56 -16.03 -0.09 0.33
C PRO A 56 -15.01 -1.20 0.41
N CYS A 57 -14.05 -1.07 1.32
CA CYS A 57 -12.93 -1.98 1.47
C CYS A 57 -13.50 -3.40 1.51
N GLU A 58 -13.49 -4.10 0.38
CA GLU A 58 -13.53 -5.54 0.41
C GLU A 58 -12.21 -5.86 1.09
N GLU A 59 -12.28 -6.31 2.35
CA GLU A 59 -11.19 -7.07 2.98
C GLU A 59 -10.49 -7.82 1.86
N ILE A 60 -9.18 -7.62 1.67
CA ILE A 60 -8.41 -8.28 0.61
C ILE A 60 -8.90 -9.72 0.56
N GLN A 61 -9.77 -10.05 -0.41
CA GLN A 61 -10.36 -11.35 -0.47
C GLN A 61 -9.26 -12.20 -1.07
N PHE A 62 -8.37 -12.69 -0.21
CA PHE A 62 -7.44 -13.72 -0.57
C PHE A 62 -8.26 -14.78 -1.28
N SER A 63 -7.87 -15.08 -2.52
CA SER A 63 -8.55 -16.11 -3.29
C SER A 63 -8.52 -17.41 -2.46
N LYS A 64 -9.46 -18.32 -2.71
CA LYS A 64 -9.50 -19.59 -1.96
C LYS A 64 -8.14 -20.29 -2.04
N GLU A 65 -7.47 -20.17 -3.17
CA GLU A 65 -6.13 -20.68 -3.45
C GLU A 65 -5.06 -20.03 -2.55
N GLN A 66 -5.07 -18.71 -2.38
CA GLN A 66 -4.12 -18.01 -1.48
C GLN A 66 -4.33 -18.39 -0.01
N LYS A 67 -5.58 -18.54 0.43
CA LYS A 67 -5.89 -19.02 1.79
C LYS A 67 -5.44 -20.46 2.01
N ILE A 68 -5.66 -21.33 1.02
CA ILE A 68 -5.18 -22.72 1.05
C ILE A 68 -3.66 -22.74 1.13
N GLN A 69 -2.97 -21.89 0.37
CA GLN A 69 -1.51 -21.84 0.35
C GLN A 69 -0.93 -21.42 1.72
N GLN A 70 -1.49 -20.37 2.34
CA GLN A 70 -1.08 -19.96 3.68
C GLN A 70 -1.29 -21.06 4.72
N LEU A 71 -2.44 -21.76 4.65
CA LEU A 71 -2.73 -22.86 5.56
C LEU A 71 -1.72 -23.99 5.39
N LEU A 72 -1.43 -24.39 4.15
CA LEU A 72 -0.46 -25.44 3.84
C LEU A 72 0.94 -25.10 4.37
N GLU A 73 1.36 -23.85 4.22
CA GLU A 73 2.65 -23.38 4.70
C GLU A 73 2.74 -23.42 6.23
N GLU A 74 1.71 -22.94 6.93
CA GLU A 74 1.63 -23.00 8.40
C GLU A 74 1.69 -24.45 8.91
N TYR A 75 0.91 -25.35 8.33
CA TYR A 75 0.92 -26.77 8.73
C TYR A 75 2.25 -27.45 8.39
N THR A 76 2.88 -27.11 7.26
CA THR A 76 4.21 -27.62 6.91
C THR A 76 5.24 -27.22 7.95
N GLN A 77 5.27 -25.95 8.36
CA GLN A 77 6.19 -25.47 9.39
C GLN A 77 5.97 -26.19 10.73
N LYS A 78 4.71 -26.36 11.15
CA LYS A 78 4.37 -27.11 12.38
C LYS A 78 4.83 -28.56 12.32
N LEU A 79 4.63 -29.24 11.20
CA LEU A 79 5.10 -30.61 11.01
C LEU A 79 6.63 -30.68 11.04
N CYS A 80 7.34 -29.75 10.38
CA CYS A 80 8.79 -29.68 10.45
C CYS A 80 9.29 -29.48 11.89
N GLN A 81 8.63 -28.64 12.69
CA GLN A 81 8.96 -28.45 14.09
C GLN A 81 8.79 -29.72 14.93
N ILE A 82 7.71 -30.48 14.69
CA ILE A 82 7.44 -31.74 15.39
C ILE A 82 8.45 -32.83 15.00
N ILE A 83 8.78 -32.94 13.71
CA ILE A 83 9.71 -33.96 13.20
C ILE A 83 11.17 -33.65 13.57
N SER A 84 11.50 -32.37 13.76
CA SER A 84 12.85 -31.94 14.15
C SER A 84 13.09 -31.98 15.66
N GLN A 85 12.13 -32.46 16.46
CA GLN A 85 12.29 -32.80 17.88
C GLN A 85 12.77 -34.25 18.04
#